data_AF-A0A839WST4-F1
#
_entry.id   AF-A0A839WST4-F1
#
_cell.length_a   1.000
_cell.length_b   1.000
_cell.length_c   1.000
_cell.angle_alpha   90.00
_cell.angle_beta   90.00
_cell.angle_gamma   90.00
#
_symmetry.space_group_name_H-M   'P 1'
#
loop_
_entity.id
_entity.type
_entity.pdbx_description
1 polymer ?
#
loop_
_entity_poly.entity_id
_entity_poly.type
_entity_poly.pdbx_seq_one_letter_code
_entity_poly.pdbx_strand_id
1 'polypeptide(L)' 'MKALTKMLGTLAVGLSLTIGTASSQSFETPPASECTANGVIGSVDLLNGQRVFMCQNGEWRFLYECTFDASGYCVIH' A
#
# COMPACT_ATOMS: atom_id res chain seq x y z
N MET A 1 25.83 -53.13 25.82
CA MET A 1 25.88 -51.70 26.19
C MET A 1 24.85 -50.97 25.32
N LYS A 2 23.89 -50.27 25.94
CA LYS A 2 22.69 -49.68 25.30
C LYS A 2 23.06 -48.43 24.48
N ALA A 3 22.61 -48.37 23.23
CA ALA A 3 22.69 -47.17 22.40
C ALA A 3 21.67 -46.12 22.89
N LEU A 4 22.14 -44.91 23.15
CA LEU A 4 21.35 -43.77 23.60
C LEU A 4 21.07 -42.88 22.38
N THR A 5 19.94 -43.09 21.70
CA THR A 5 19.54 -42.27 20.56
C THR A 5 18.86 -41.00 21.06
N LYS A 6 19.50 -39.84 20.87
CA LYS A 6 18.91 -38.52 21.14
C LYS A 6 17.79 -38.25 20.13
N MET A 7 16.56 -38.13 20.63
CA MET A 7 15.39 -37.72 19.87
C MET A 7 15.49 -36.20 19.62
N LEU A 8 15.83 -35.80 18.39
CA LEU A 8 15.68 -34.39 17.95
C LEU A 8 14.19 -34.14 17.74
N GLY A 9 13.57 -33.37 18.63
CA GLY A 9 12.22 -32.87 18.44
C GLY A 9 12.22 -31.76 17.39
N THR A 10 11.55 -31.99 16.26
CA THR A 10 11.29 -30.97 15.25
C THR A 10 10.28 -29.97 15.81
N LEU A 11 10.75 -28.77 16.16
CA LEU A 11 9.88 -27.66 16.56
C LEU A 11 9.21 -27.10 15.29
N ALA A 12 7.99 -27.55 15.01
CA ALA A 12 7.15 -26.99 13.97
C ALA A 12 6.62 -25.63 14.45
N VAL A 13 7.38 -24.56 14.19
CA VAL A 13 6.90 -23.19 14.35
C VAL A 13 5.87 -22.96 13.24
N GLY A 14 4.59 -23.09 13.59
CA GLY A 14 3.48 -22.76 12.70
C GLY A 14 3.52 -21.28 12.35
N LEU A 15 4.10 -20.96 11.19
CA LEU A 15 4.06 -19.63 10.61
C LEU A 15 2.66 -19.42 10.03
N SER A 16 1.73 -18.94 10.85
CA SER A 16 0.40 -18.56 10.38
C SER A 16 0.52 -17.32 9.50
N LEU A 17 0.47 -17.52 8.19
CA LEU A 17 0.32 -16.43 7.22
C LEU A 17 -1.11 -15.91 7.34
N THR A 18 -1.31 -14.83 8.10
CA THR A 18 -2.57 -14.08 8.05
C THR A 18 -2.61 -13.37 6.70
N ILE A 19 -3.29 -13.98 5.73
CA ILE A 19 -3.65 -13.31 4.47
C ILE A 19 -4.78 -12.33 4.83
N GLY A 20 -4.39 -11.14 5.28
CA GLY A 20 -5.32 -10.02 5.34
C GLY A 20 -5.77 -9.72 3.91
N THR A 21 -7.06 -9.83 3.63
CA THR A 21 -7.62 -9.28 2.39
C THR A 21 -7.50 -7.77 2.49
N ALA A 22 -6.40 -7.21 1.98
CA ALA A 22 -6.36 -5.78 1.70
C ALA A 22 -7.47 -5.52 0.69
N SER A 23 -8.55 -4.87 1.12
CA SER A 23 -9.60 -4.46 0.21
C SER A 23 -8.97 -3.49 -0.78
N SER A 24 -8.84 -3.89 -2.04
CA SER A 24 -8.51 -2.96 -3.11
C SER A 24 -9.73 -2.07 -3.29
N GLN A 25 -9.85 -1.02 -2.49
CA GLN A 25 -10.77 0.06 -2.81
C GLN A 25 -10.22 0.66 -4.11
N SER A 26 -10.96 0.47 -5.21
CA SER A 26 -10.63 1.11 -6.50
C SER A 26 -10.93 2.59 -6.35
N PHE A 27 -10.00 3.27 -5.71
CA PHE A 27 -10.03 4.70 -5.56
C PHE A 27 -9.78 5.34 -6.92
N GLU A 28 -10.45 6.47 -7.18
CA GLU A 28 -10.29 7.22 -8.41
C GLU A 28 -8.81 7.57 -8.60
N THR A 29 -8.22 7.02 -9.66
CA THR A 29 -6.86 7.31 -10.11
C THR A 29 -6.94 8.20 -11.35
N PRO A 30 -5.96 9.09 -11.59
CA PRO A 30 -5.91 9.83 -12.83
C PRO A 30 -5.82 8.87 -14.02
N PRO A 31 -6.29 9.27 -15.22
CA PRO A 31 -6.18 8.46 -16.42
C PRO A 31 -4.72 8.04 -16.66
N ALA A 32 -4.48 6.76 -16.97
CA ALA A 32 -3.12 6.27 -17.24
C ALA A 32 -2.44 7.02 -18.39
N SER A 33 -3.21 7.55 -19.35
CA SER A 33 -2.72 8.39 -20.45
C SER A 33 -2.04 9.68 -19.99
N GLU A 34 -2.31 10.15 -18.77
CA GLU A 34 -1.69 11.35 -18.21
C GLU A 34 -0.34 11.06 -17.53
N CYS A 35 -0.03 9.77 -17.27
CA CYS A 35 1.25 9.32 -16.75
C CYS A 35 2.30 9.28 -17.88
N THR A 36 2.70 10.46 -18.33
CA THR A 36 3.54 10.63 -19.53
C THR A 36 5.04 10.56 -19.25
N ALA A 37 5.48 10.83 -18.02
CA ALA A 37 6.88 10.75 -17.62
C ALA A 37 7.05 10.39 -16.14
N ASN A 38 8.10 9.63 -15.84
CA ASN A 38 8.43 9.26 -14.46
C ASN A 38 8.65 10.50 -13.58
N GLY A 39 8.02 10.51 -12.41
CA GLY A 39 8.10 11.61 -11.46
C GLY A 39 7.07 12.74 -11.67
N VAL A 40 6.24 12.68 -12.72
CA VAL A 40 5.08 13.57 -12.84
C VAL A 40 4.14 13.32 -11.67
N ILE A 41 3.66 14.39 -11.05
CA ILE A 41 2.67 14.35 -9.98
C ILE A 41 1.29 14.59 -10.57
N GLY A 42 0.38 13.64 -10.33
CA GLY A 42 -1.03 13.74 -10.66
C GLY A 42 -1.86 13.82 -9.38
N SER A 43 -3.03 14.44 -9.46
CA SER A 43 -3.93 14.55 -8.31
C SER A 43 -5.38 14.34 -8.69
N VAL A 44 -6.15 13.78 -7.76
CA VAL A 44 -7.60 13.62 -7.87
C VAL A 44 -8.24 14.32 -6.70
N ASP A 45 -9.10 15.29 -6.98
CA ASP A 45 -9.85 16.00 -5.96
C ASP A 45 -10.97 15.11 -5.40
N LEU A 46 -11.02 15.01 -4.08
CA LEU A 46 -12.09 14.35 -3.34
C LEU A 46 -13.03 15.42 -2.77
N LEU A 47 -14.22 15.00 -2.32
CA LEU A 47 -15.20 15.90 -1.70
C LEU A 47 -14.60 16.76 -0.57
N ASN A 48 -13.71 16.20 0.24
CA ASN A 48 -13.06 16.87 1.37
C ASN A 48 -11.53 16.72 1.34
N GLY A 49 -10.91 16.62 0.17
CA GLY A 49 -9.49 16.29 0.13
C GLY A 49 -8.93 16.18 -1.27
N GLN A 50 -7.74 15.61 -1.36
CA GLN A 50 -7.08 15.30 -2.61
C GLN A 50 -6.23 14.05 -2.42
N ARG A 51 -6.21 13.18 -3.43
CA ARG A 51 -5.20 12.12 -3.54
C ARG A 51 -4.11 12.54 -4.49
N VAL A 52 -2.88 12.23 -4.11
CA VAL A 52 -1.69 12.55 -4.89
C VAL A 52 -1.03 11.26 -5.34
N PHE A 53 -0.66 11.23 -6.61
CA PHE A 53 -0.06 10.10 -7.29
C PHE A 53 1.23 10.54 -7.96
N MET A 54 2.17 9.61 -8.09
CA MET A 54 3.38 9.78 -8.88
C MET A 54 3.39 8.79 -10.03
N CYS A 55 3.65 9.30 -11.22
CA CYS A 55 3.84 8.47 -12.40
C CYS A 55 5.15 7.70 -12.28
N GLN A 56 5.08 6.36 -12.36
CA GLN A 56 6.24 5.48 -12.43
C GLN A 56 5.99 4.37 -13.44
N ASN A 57 6.88 4.26 -14.42
CA ASN A 57 6.85 3.28 -15.51
C ASN A 57 5.52 3.23 -16.27
N GLY A 58 4.90 4.41 -16.49
CA GLY A 58 3.61 4.51 -17.17
C GLY A 58 2.40 4.15 -16.29
N GLU A 59 2.60 3.94 -14.98
CA GLU A 59 1.54 3.68 -14.02
C GLU A 59 1.49 4.74 -12.92
N TRP A 60 0.28 5.12 -12.52
CA TRP A 60 0.08 5.98 -11.36
C TRP A 60 0.28 5.19 -10.06
N ARG A 61 1.26 5.60 -9.26
CA ARG A 61 1.50 5.10 -7.92
C ARG A 61 0.92 6.06 -6.90
N PHE A 62 0.10 5.57 -5.99
CA PHE A 62 -0.38 6.38 -4.87
C PHE A 62 0.81 6.85 -4.01
N LEU A 63 0.84 8.14 -3.68
CA LEU A 63 1.79 8.70 -2.73
C LEU A 63 1.13 8.90 -1.36
N TYR A 64 0.10 9.73 -1.33
CA TYR A 64 -0.64 10.03 -0.12
C TYR A 64 -2.03 10.58 -0.44
N GLU A 65 -2.91 10.49 0.54
CA GLU A 65 -4.19 11.19 0.55
C GLU A 65 -4.07 12.33 1.56
N CYS A 66 -4.68 13.46 1.25
CA CYS A 66 -4.94 14.43 2.28
C CYS A 66 -6.39 14.83 2.34
N THR A 67 -6.84 15.11 3.56
CA THR A 67 -8.16 15.66 3.85
C THR A 67 -8.02 17.11 4.27
N PHE A 68 -8.84 18.00 3.74
CA PHE A 68 -8.87 19.39 4.17
C PHE A 68 -9.62 19.51 5.49
N ASP A 69 -8.98 20.13 6.49
CA ASP A 69 -9.63 20.47 7.75
C ASP A 69 -10.54 21.70 7.61
N ALA A 70 -11.24 22.07 8.70
CA ALA A 70 -12.12 23.24 8.71
C ALA A 70 -11.41 24.58 8.43
N SER A 71 -10.07 24.59 8.50
CA SER A 71 -9.22 25.75 8.22
C SER A 71 -8.64 25.72 6.80
N GLY A 72 -8.94 24.67 6.01
CA GLY A 72 -8.43 24.47 4.66
C GLY A 72 -7.02 23.86 4.59
N TYR A 73 -6.46 23.36 5.70
CA TYR A 73 -5.16 22.69 5.68
C TYR A 73 -5.31 21.22 5.29
N CYS A 74 -4.41 20.78 4.42
CA CYS A 74 -4.27 19.40 3.95
C CYS A 74 -3.61 18.55 5.05
N VAL A 75 -4.37 17.66 5.67
CA VAL A 75 -3.90 16.67 6.67
C VAL A 75 -3.59 15.37 5.95
N ILE A 76 -2.34 14.94 5.98
CA ILE A 76 -1.83 13.75 5.25
C ILE A 76 -2.08 12.48 6.06
N HIS A 77 -2.54 11.42 5.40
CA HIS A 77 -2.77 10.09 5.97
C HIS A 77 -1.95 9.01 5.27
#